data_AF-A0A5B8LF73-F1
#
_entry.id   AF-A0A5B8LF73-F1
#
_cell.length_a   1.000
_cell.length_b   1.000
_cell.length_c   1.000
_cell.angle_alpha   90.00
_cell.angle_beta   90.00
_cell.angle_gamma   90.00
#
_symmetry.space_group_name_H-M   'P 1'
#
loop_
_entity.id
_entity.type
_entity.pdbx_description
1 polymer ?
#
loop_
_entity_poly.entity_id
_entity_poly.type
_entity_poly.pdbx_seq_one_letter_code
_entity_poly.pdbx_strand_id
1 'polypeptide(L)'
;MVIDRYHQYVLGAGTTRLLTTAIVSASLTACHGEPRTATRDAAARGAVLITQQACGSCHVIPGIEEADGKVGPPLSGFARQRMIAGAIPNTPANLILFLRSPDAVVKGSVMPGQHLSDAQLRDVAAYLGTLQ
;
A
#
# COMPACT_ATOMS: atom_id res chain seq x y z
N MET A 1 80.78 2.61 11.54
CA MET A 1 79.84 2.25 10.46
C MET A 1 80.14 0.81 10.05
N VAL A 2 79.54 -0.14 10.77
CA VAL A 2 79.59 -1.59 10.54
C VAL A 2 78.23 -2.14 11.04
N ILE A 3 77.71 -3.09 10.29
CA ILE A 3 76.37 -3.69 10.35
C ILE A 3 76.26 -4.72 11.50
N ASP A 4 75.01 -5.03 11.87
CA ASP A 4 74.50 -6.28 12.46
C ASP A 4 74.54 -6.50 13.98
N ARG A 5 73.35 -6.65 14.57
CA ARG A 5 73.02 -7.76 15.49
C ARG A 5 71.51 -8.03 15.49
N TYR A 6 71.11 -8.88 14.56
CA TYR A 6 70.03 -9.84 14.77
C TYR A 6 70.37 -10.81 15.92
N HIS A 7 69.32 -11.36 16.54
CA HIS A 7 69.28 -12.36 17.62
C HIS A 7 69.56 -11.87 19.04
N GLN A 8 68.54 -11.90 19.91
CA GLN A 8 68.53 -12.78 21.10
C GLN A 8 67.24 -12.74 21.95
N TYR A 9 66.67 -13.94 22.22
CA TYR A 9 65.70 -14.35 23.29
C TYR A 9 64.25 -13.84 23.20
N VAL A 10 63.23 -14.61 22.80
CA VAL A 10 62.68 -15.89 23.35
C VAL A 10 62.36 -15.81 24.86
N LEU A 11 61.07 -15.87 25.22
CA LEU A 11 60.44 -16.51 26.41
C LEU A 11 59.32 -15.68 27.08
N GLY A 12 58.17 -16.33 27.33
CA GLY A 12 57.06 -15.84 28.18
C GLY A 12 55.71 -15.95 27.48
N ALA A 13 55.09 -17.12 27.33
CA ALA A 13 54.30 -17.82 28.36
C ALA A 13 53.32 -16.86 29.10
N GLY A 14 52.03 -16.94 28.77
CA GLY A 14 50.98 -16.14 29.42
C GLY A 14 49.59 -16.48 28.92
N THR A 15 49.03 -17.55 29.47
CA THR A 15 47.67 -18.09 29.31
C THR A 15 46.54 -17.09 29.60
N THR A 16 45.35 -17.43 29.10
CA THR A 16 43.99 -17.23 29.69
C THR A 16 43.11 -16.16 29.02
N ARG A 17 42.10 -16.58 28.24
CA ARG A 17 40.70 -16.82 28.71
C ARG A 17 39.81 -17.04 27.48
N LEU A 18 39.26 -18.25 27.33
CA LEU A 18 38.18 -18.54 26.38
C LEU A 18 36.96 -17.68 26.74
N LEU A 19 36.58 -16.78 25.85
CA LEU A 19 35.26 -16.14 25.85
C LEU A 19 34.44 -16.81 24.75
N THR A 20 33.68 -17.84 25.12
CA THR A 20 32.59 -18.38 24.31
C THR A 20 31.50 -17.32 24.20
N THR A 21 31.49 -16.59 23.09
CA THR A 21 30.32 -15.81 22.67
C THR A 21 29.24 -16.77 22.22
N ALA A 22 28.27 -17.02 23.09
CA ALA A 22 27.01 -17.65 22.71
C ALA A 22 26.26 -16.69 21.77
N ILE A 23 26.28 -16.96 20.47
CA ILE A 23 25.41 -16.29 19.50
C ILE A 23 24.02 -16.86 19.72
N VAL A 24 23.22 -16.17 20.52
CA VAL A 24 21.77 -16.41 20.60
C VAL A 24 21.18 -15.92 19.28
N SER A 25 20.99 -16.84 18.34
CA SER A 25 20.24 -16.58 17.11
C SER A 25 18.77 -16.37 17.46
N ALA A 26 18.38 -15.11 17.66
CA ALA A 26 16.99 -14.73 17.77
C ALA A 26 16.33 -14.89 16.39
N SER A 27 15.60 -15.99 16.19
CA SER A 27 14.72 -16.16 15.05
C SER A 27 13.56 -15.16 15.13
N LEU A 28 13.74 -14.00 14.51
CA LEU A 28 12.65 -13.09 14.17
C LEU A 28 11.84 -13.75 13.05
N THR A 29 10.84 -14.55 13.42
CA THR A 29 9.77 -14.95 12.50
C THR A 29 9.01 -13.69 12.11
N ALA A 30 9.48 -13.05 11.05
CA ALA A 30 8.85 -11.87 10.51
C ALA A 30 7.59 -12.31 9.74
N CYS A 31 6.43 -12.11 10.33
CA CYS A 31 5.12 -12.21 9.67
C CYS A 31 4.97 -11.10 8.62
N HIS A 32 5.74 -11.16 7.53
CA HIS A 32 5.54 -10.29 6.38
C HIS A 32 4.43 -10.88 5.51
N GLY A 33 3.19 -10.44 5.75
CA GLY A 33 2.15 -10.58 4.74
C GLY A 33 2.63 -9.90 3.45
N GLU A 34 2.72 -10.67 2.36
CA GLU A 34 3.20 -10.14 1.08
C GLU A 34 2.35 -8.91 0.65
N PRO A 35 2.96 -7.81 0.20
CA PRO A 35 2.25 -6.58 -0.17
C PRO A 35 1.08 -6.82 -1.14
N ARG A 36 1.21 -7.78 -2.06
CA ARG A 36 0.17 -8.15 -3.03
C ARG A 36 -1.07 -8.77 -2.36
N THR A 37 -0.89 -9.52 -1.29
CA THR A 37 -2.00 -10.12 -0.52
C THR A 37 -2.74 -9.02 0.22
N ALA A 38 -2.03 -8.12 0.90
CA ALA A 38 -2.65 -6.98 1.57
C ALA A 38 -3.46 -6.09 0.60
N THR A 39 -2.94 -5.85 -0.62
CA THR A 39 -3.70 -5.10 -1.65
C THR A 39 -4.93 -5.84 -2.15
N ARG A 40 -4.87 -7.18 -2.28
CA ARG A 40 -6.02 -8.01 -2.66
C ARG A 40 -7.09 -8.01 -1.59
N ASP A 41 -6.69 -8.13 -0.32
CA ASP A 41 -7.62 -8.09 0.81
C ASP A 41 -8.29 -6.72 0.92
N ALA A 42 -7.54 -5.64 0.69
CA ALA A 42 -8.09 -4.28 0.62
C ALA A 42 -9.08 -4.12 -0.53
N ALA A 43 -8.75 -4.61 -1.72
CA ALA A 43 -9.66 -4.59 -2.86
C ALA A 43 -10.93 -5.41 -2.58
N ALA A 44 -10.83 -6.57 -1.94
CA ALA A 44 -11.99 -7.39 -1.58
C ALA A 44 -12.92 -6.67 -0.59
N ARG A 45 -12.36 -6.00 0.44
CA ARG A 45 -13.16 -5.14 1.34
C ARG A 45 -13.76 -3.95 0.60
N GLY A 46 -13.03 -3.36 -0.33
CA GLY A 46 -13.49 -2.28 -1.20
C GLY A 46 -14.71 -2.68 -2.02
N ALA A 47 -14.70 -3.89 -2.61
CA ALA A 47 -15.83 -4.42 -3.36
C ALA A 47 -17.12 -4.45 -2.53
N VAL A 48 -17.02 -4.97 -1.29
CA VAL A 48 -18.15 -5.02 -0.35
C VAL A 48 -18.69 -3.62 -0.06
N LEU A 49 -17.80 -2.65 0.19
CA LEU A 49 -18.19 -1.26 0.46
C LEU A 49 -18.86 -0.62 -0.76
N ILE A 50 -18.37 -0.87 -1.97
CA ILE A 50 -18.94 -0.35 -3.21
C ILE A 50 -20.37 -0.85 -3.43
N THR A 51 -20.63 -2.13 -3.15
CA THR A 51 -22.00 -2.69 -3.16
C THR A 51 -22.88 -2.00 -2.11
N GLN A 52 -22.37 -1.77 -0.90
CA GLN A 52 -23.14 -1.20 0.21
C GLN A 52 -23.43 0.30 0.08
N GLN A 53 -22.55 1.07 -0.57
CA GLN A 53 -22.64 2.53 -0.68
C GLN A 53 -23.34 3.00 -1.97
N ALA A 54 -24.14 2.12 -2.60
CA ALA A 54 -24.94 2.41 -3.79
C ALA A 54 -24.14 3.01 -4.97
N CYS A 55 -22.83 2.75 -5.05
CA CYS A 55 -22.01 3.24 -6.16
C CYS A 55 -22.54 2.74 -7.52
N GLY A 56 -23.08 1.52 -7.54
CA GLY A 56 -23.71 0.90 -8.70
C GLY A 56 -24.96 1.60 -9.23
N SER A 57 -25.63 2.42 -8.41
CA SER A 57 -26.80 3.20 -8.86
C SER A 57 -26.45 4.26 -9.92
N CYS A 58 -25.19 4.72 -9.91
CA CYS A 58 -24.71 5.74 -10.84
C CYS A 58 -23.73 5.20 -11.87
N HIS A 59 -22.98 4.15 -11.56
CA HIS A 59 -21.88 3.66 -12.38
C HIS A 59 -22.04 2.20 -12.77
N VAL A 60 -21.62 1.89 -14.00
CA VAL A 60 -21.27 0.52 -14.38
C VAL A 60 -19.93 0.15 -13.76
N ILE A 61 -19.88 -0.90 -12.93
CA ILE A 61 -18.66 -1.29 -12.20
C ILE A 61 -18.34 -2.77 -12.45
N PRO A 62 -17.27 -3.09 -13.20
CA PRO A 62 -16.90 -4.48 -13.48
C PRO A 62 -16.63 -5.26 -12.18
N GLY A 63 -17.27 -6.41 -12.01
CA GLY A 63 -17.08 -7.28 -10.85
C GLY A 63 -17.95 -6.93 -9.63
N ILE A 64 -18.83 -5.94 -9.73
CA ILE A 64 -19.88 -5.67 -8.74
C ILE A 64 -21.23 -6.02 -9.34
N GLU A 65 -21.99 -6.87 -8.67
CA GLU A 65 -23.32 -7.30 -9.09
C GLU A 65 -24.29 -6.11 -9.07
N GLU A 66 -25.20 -6.04 -10.05
CA GLU A 66 -26.22 -4.99 -10.20
C GLU A 66 -25.68 -3.54 -10.31
N ALA A 67 -24.37 -3.36 -10.46
CA ALA A 67 -23.78 -2.07 -10.73
C ALA A 67 -23.83 -1.75 -12.23
N ASP A 68 -24.99 -1.27 -12.68
CA ASP A 68 -25.29 -0.97 -14.09
C ASP A 68 -25.78 0.47 -14.34
N GLY A 69 -25.67 1.34 -13.33
CA GLY A 69 -26.04 2.75 -13.40
C GLY A 69 -25.27 3.53 -14.48
N LYS A 70 -25.94 4.51 -15.09
CA LYS A 70 -25.40 5.30 -16.22
C LYS A 70 -25.49 6.81 -16.02
N VAL A 71 -25.68 7.25 -14.78
CA VAL A 71 -25.66 8.67 -14.41
C VAL A 71 -24.22 9.19 -14.46
N GLY A 72 -23.28 8.40 -13.93
CA GLY A 72 -21.84 8.61 -14.07
C GLY A 72 -21.25 7.78 -15.21
N PRO A 73 -20.00 8.05 -15.62
CA PRO A 73 -19.30 7.25 -16.61
C PRO A 73 -19.03 5.83 -16.08
N PRO A 74 -18.88 4.81 -16.95
CA PRO A 74 -18.43 3.49 -16.52
C PRO A 74 -17.06 3.56 -15.84
N LEU A 75 -16.83 2.72 -14.83
CA LEU A 75 -15.54 2.67 -14.12
C LEU A 75 -14.58 1.60 -14.66
N SER A 76 -14.91 0.97 -15.79
CA SER A 76 -13.96 0.12 -16.51
C SER A 76 -12.74 0.94 -16.94
N GLY A 77 -11.54 0.37 -16.75
CA GLY A 77 -10.27 1.02 -17.05
C GLY A 77 -9.88 2.15 -16.10
N PHE A 78 -10.58 2.33 -14.98
CA PHE A 78 -10.30 3.41 -14.03
C PHE A 78 -8.83 3.44 -13.57
N ALA A 79 -8.19 2.28 -13.39
CA ALA A 79 -6.77 2.19 -12.99
C ALA A 79 -5.82 2.84 -14.00
N ARG A 80 -6.22 2.94 -15.27
CA ARG A 80 -5.44 3.55 -16.36
C ARG A 80 -5.75 5.03 -16.55
N GLN A 81 -6.85 5.51 -15.97
CA GLN A 81 -7.31 6.87 -16.17
C GLN A 81 -6.34 7.85 -15.51
N ARG A 82 -5.98 8.92 -16.22
CA ARG A 82 -5.03 9.92 -15.71
C ARG A 82 -5.66 10.94 -14.77
N MET A 83 -6.97 11.19 -14.92
CA MET A 83 -7.68 12.27 -14.23
C MET A 83 -8.98 11.77 -13.62
N ILE A 84 -9.28 12.10 -12.37
CA ILE A 84 -10.59 11.85 -11.73
C ILE A 84 -11.54 12.97 -12.12
N ALA A 85 -12.75 12.59 -12.57
CA ALA A 85 -13.79 13.50 -13.06
C ALA A 85 -13.29 14.50 -14.13
N GLY A 86 -12.22 14.16 -14.86
CA GLY A 86 -11.58 15.05 -15.83
C GLY A 86 -10.87 16.27 -15.23
N ALA A 87 -10.77 16.39 -13.90
CA ALA A 87 -10.39 17.64 -13.22
C ALA A 87 -9.09 17.54 -12.41
N ILE A 88 -8.87 16.44 -11.69
CA ILE A 88 -7.70 16.28 -10.80
C ILE A 88 -6.89 15.02 -11.17
N PRO A 89 -5.57 14.96 -10.93
CA PRO A 89 -4.78 13.76 -11.19
C PRO A 89 -5.31 12.53 -10.46
N ASN A 90 -5.33 11.37 -11.12
CA ASN A 90 -5.75 10.10 -10.53
C ASN A 90 -4.64 9.51 -9.65
N THR A 91 -4.61 9.94 -8.41
CA THR A 91 -3.75 9.38 -7.36
C THR A 91 -4.63 8.83 -6.24
N PRO A 92 -4.17 7.84 -5.46
CA PRO A 92 -4.95 7.33 -4.32
C PRO A 92 -5.37 8.42 -3.34
N ALA A 93 -4.49 9.40 -3.08
CA ALA A 93 -4.79 10.53 -2.20
C ALA A 93 -5.91 11.41 -2.76
N ASN A 94 -5.83 11.78 -4.05
CA ASN A 94 -6.87 12.58 -4.70
C ASN A 94 -8.20 11.84 -4.79
N LEU A 95 -8.17 10.53 -5.02
CA LEU A 95 -9.37 9.70 -5.06
C LEU A 95 -10.07 9.69 -3.70
N ILE A 96 -9.33 9.51 -2.60
CA ILE A 96 -9.90 9.55 -1.25
C ILE A 96 -10.53 10.91 -0.95
N LEU A 97 -9.87 12.01 -1.33
CA LEU A 97 -10.41 13.36 -1.18
C LEU A 97 -11.69 13.55 -1.99
N PHE A 98 -11.67 13.13 -3.26
CA PHE A 98 -12.83 13.22 -4.14
C PHE A 98 -13.99 12.39 -3.61
N LEU A 99 -13.79 11.12 -3.26
CA LEU A 99 -14.84 10.25 -2.71
C LEU A 99 -15.47 10.84 -1.43
N ARG A 100 -14.69 11.50 -0.58
CA ARG A 100 -15.20 12.15 0.63
C ARG A 100 -16.06 13.37 0.34
N SER A 101 -15.61 14.24 -0.57
CA SER A 101 -16.28 15.52 -0.82
C SER A 101 -16.17 15.97 -2.28
N PRO A 102 -16.92 15.34 -3.19
CA PRO A 102 -16.78 15.57 -4.62
C PRO A 102 -16.95 17.03 -5.04
N ASP A 103 -18.00 17.75 -4.60
CA ASP A 103 -18.20 19.17 -4.99
C ASP A 103 -17.12 20.12 -4.44
N ALA A 104 -16.52 19.77 -3.29
CA ALA A 104 -15.45 20.57 -2.70
C ALA A 104 -14.12 20.43 -3.47
N VAL A 105 -13.89 19.25 -4.07
CA VAL A 105 -12.67 18.97 -4.85
C VAL A 105 -12.87 19.31 -6.33
N VAL A 106 -14.04 19.01 -6.87
CA VAL A 106 -14.45 19.27 -8.26
C VAL A 106 -15.78 20.01 -8.23
N LYS A 107 -15.71 21.34 -8.32
CA LYS A 107 -16.89 22.22 -8.28
C LYS A 107 -17.91 21.79 -9.34
N GLY A 108 -19.15 21.57 -8.92
CA GLY A 108 -20.25 21.14 -9.77
C GLY A 108 -20.37 19.62 -9.92
N SER A 109 -19.57 18.83 -9.19
CA SER A 109 -19.74 17.38 -9.16
C SER A 109 -21.11 16.99 -8.61
N VAL A 110 -21.84 16.19 -9.39
CA VAL A 110 -23.13 15.59 -8.98
C VAL A 110 -22.97 14.28 -8.21
N MET A 111 -21.75 13.73 -8.15
CA MET A 111 -21.46 12.57 -7.30
C MET A 111 -21.61 12.96 -5.83
N PRO A 112 -22.38 12.23 -5.02
CA PRO A 112 -22.51 12.51 -3.59
C PRO A 112 -21.25 12.10 -2.82
N GLY A 113 -20.97 12.82 -1.72
CA GLY A 113 -19.91 12.45 -0.79
C GLY A 113 -20.19 11.12 -0.10
N GLN A 114 -19.17 10.28 -0.02
CA GLN A 114 -19.24 8.97 0.62
C GLN A 114 -18.95 9.11 2.11
N HIS A 115 -19.88 8.65 2.95
CA HIS A 115 -19.80 8.73 4.41
C HIS A 115 -19.00 7.55 4.99
N LEU A 116 -17.78 7.37 4.48
CA LEU A 116 -16.88 6.29 4.84
C LEU A 116 -15.69 6.81 5.66
N SER A 117 -15.16 5.97 6.55
CA SER A 117 -13.88 6.24 7.21
C SER A 117 -12.72 6.22 6.22
N ASP A 118 -11.58 6.80 6.59
CA ASP A 118 -10.38 6.84 5.76
C ASP A 118 -9.86 5.45 5.38
N ALA A 119 -10.00 4.48 6.28
CA ALA A 119 -9.64 3.09 6.00
C ALA A 119 -10.55 2.48 4.92
N GLN A 120 -11.86 2.71 5.04
CA GLN A 120 -12.83 2.25 4.05
C GLN A 120 -12.63 2.93 2.69
N LEU A 121 -12.34 4.25 2.66
CA LEU A 121 -12.03 4.96 1.42
C LEU A 121 -10.77 4.42 0.74
N ARG A 122 -9.75 4.03 1.52
CA ARG A 122 -8.56 3.34 0.97
C ARG A 122 -8.89 1.98 0.39
N ASP A 123 -9.74 1.20 1.04
CA ASP A 123 -10.18 -0.10 0.53
C ASP A 123 -10.97 0.06 -0.78
N VAL A 124 -11.88 1.04 -0.87
CA VAL A 124 -12.58 1.41 -2.11
C VAL A 124 -11.60 1.82 -3.21
N ALA A 125 -10.63 2.70 -2.88
CA ALA A 125 -9.59 3.11 -3.82
C ALA A 125 -8.74 1.92 -4.31
N ALA A 126 -8.45 0.95 -3.44
CA ALA A 126 -7.75 -0.27 -3.79
C ALA A 126 -8.53 -1.10 -4.80
N TYR A 127 -9.85 -1.25 -4.63
CA TYR A 127 -10.70 -1.95 -5.61
C TYR A 127 -10.72 -1.23 -6.96
N LEU A 128 -10.95 0.10 -6.96
CA LEU A 128 -10.97 0.90 -8.19
C LEU A 128 -9.62 0.84 -8.93
N GLY A 129 -8.51 0.72 -8.20
CA GLY A 129 -7.18 0.50 -8.74
C GLY A 129 -6.97 -0.87 -9.41
N THR A 130 -7.90 -1.82 -9.27
CA THR A 130 -7.88 -3.10 -10.00
C THR A 130 -8.62 -3.05 -11.34
N LEU A 131 -9.39 -1.98 -11.60
CA LEU A 131 -10.26 -1.89 -12.77
C LEU A 131 -9.48 -1.51 -14.03
N GLN A 132 -9.18 -2.54 -14.81
CA GLN A 132 -8.67 -2.48 -16.18
C GLN A 132 -9.83 -2.43 -17.19
#